data_AF-A0A5T1B5A4-F1
#
_entry.id   AF-A0A5T1B5A4-F1
#
_cell.length_a   1.000
_cell.length_b   1.000
_cell.length_c   1.000
_cell.angle_alpha   90.00
_cell.angle_beta   90.00
_cell.angle_gamma   90.00
#
_symmetry.space_group_name_H-M   'P 1'
#
loop_
_entity.id
_entity.type
_entity.pdbx_description
1 polymer ?
#
loop_
_entity_poly.entity_id
_entity_poly.type
_entity_poly.pdbx_seq_one_letter_code
_entity_poly.pdbx_strand_id
1 'polypeptide(L)'
;KRFTKEFRKITKKYNMELDEDWNKVKMPHRGRHPNEYHEYILEKMSKIDKITRGDKNKFLKEFEKLKEEVKNNPAILHKDYYKERK
;
A
#
# COMPACT_ATOMS: atom_id res chain seq x y z
N LYS A 1 -2.01 3.26 -14.79
CA LYS A 1 -0.95 4.27 -14.57
C LYS A 1 -1.29 5.33 -13.49
N ARG A 2 -2.57 5.57 -13.13
CA ARG A 2 -2.97 6.55 -12.09
C ARG A 2 -2.26 6.32 -10.74
N PHE A 3 -2.47 5.15 -10.13
CA PHE A 3 -1.95 4.87 -8.78
C PHE A 3 -0.41 4.89 -8.68
N THR A 4 0.29 4.35 -9.68
CA THR A 4 1.76 4.39 -9.73
C THR A 4 2.31 5.81 -9.59
N LYS A 5 1.67 6.81 -10.23
CA LYS A 5 2.09 8.21 -10.12
C LYS A 5 1.88 8.74 -8.70
N GLU A 6 0.74 8.43 -8.08
CA GLU A 6 0.43 8.89 -6.72
C GLU A 6 1.34 8.24 -5.66
N PHE A 7 1.60 6.94 -5.75
CA PHE A 7 2.55 6.27 -4.87
C PHE A 7 3.96 6.86 -4.99
N ARG A 8 4.39 7.21 -6.21
CA ARG A 8 5.70 7.86 -6.45
C ARG A 8 5.79 9.26 -5.84
N LYS A 9 4.69 10.02 -5.77
CA LYS A 9 4.70 11.34 -5.10
C LYS A 9 5.01 11.21 -3.61
N ILE A 10 4.55 10.15 -2.96
CA ILE A 10 4.81 9.88 -1.55
C ILE A 10 6.24 9.36 -1.39
N THR A 11 6.58 8.26 -2.06
CA THR A 11 7.86 7.53 -1.89
C THR A 11 9.10 8.35 -2.24
N LYS A 12 9.01 9.29 -3.19
CA LYS A 12 10.09 10.24 -3.49
C LYS A 12 10.52 11.09 -2.30
N LYS A 13 9.61 11.41 -1.37
CA LYS A 13 9.94 12.17 -0.14
C LYS A 13 10.90 11.40 0.77
N TYR A 14 10.95 10.08 0.62
CA TYR A 14 11.74 9.16 1.43
C TYR A 14 12.94 8.60 0.66
N ASN A 15 13.17 9.05 -0.58
CA ASN A 15 14.19 8.51 -1.50
C ASN A 15 14.07 6.97 -1.64
N MET A 16 12.88 6.53 -2.05
CA MET A 16 12.52 5.12 -2.22
C MET A 16 11.84 4.92 -3.57
N GLU A 17 12.16 3.80 -4.22
CA GLU A 17 11.51 3.35 -5.44
C GLU A 17 10.47 2.24 -5.14
N LEU A 18 9.46 2.09 -6.01
CA LEU A 18 8.32 1.19 -5.77
C LEU A 18 8.61 -0.29 -6.01
N ASP A 19 9.67 -0.60 -6.74
CA ASP A 19 10.13 -1.94 -7.11
C ASP A 19 11.20 -2.49 -6.16
N GLU A 20 11.56 -1.74 -5.12
CA GLU A 20 12.39 -2.20 -4.02
C GLU A 20 11.67 -3.20 -3.10
N ASP A 21 12.44 -3.91 -2.28
CA ASP A 21 11.94 -5.04 -1.49
C ASP A 21 11.01 -4.66 -0.34
N TRP A 22 11.06 -3.42 0.15
CA TRP A 22 10.16 -2.93 1.19
C TRP A 22 8.68 -3.04 0.78
N ASN A 23 8.40 -2.92 -0.52
CA ASN A 23 7.06 -2.95 -1.12
C ASN A 23 6.67 -4.32 -1.68
N LYS A 24 7.41 -5.38 -1.33
CA LYS A 24 7.13 -6.75 -1.79
C LYS A 24 6.68 -7.62 -0.63
N VAL A 25 5.67 -8.43 -0.88
CA VAL A 25 5.19 -9.46 0.04
C VAL A 25 4.71 -10.67 -0.74
N LYS A 26 5.08 -11.88 -0.30
CA LYS A 26 4.55 -13.12 -0.88
C LYS A 26 3.12 -13.32 -0.38
N MET A 27 2.17 -13.44 -1.30
CA MET A 27 0.75 -13.65 -1.00
C MET A 27 0.15 -14.72 -1.91
N PRO A 28 -0.86 -15.50 -1.45
CA PRO A 28 -1.56 -16.50 -2.24
C PRO A 28 -2.58 -15.85 -3.21
N HIS A 29 -2.16 -14.80 -3.92
CA HIS A 29 -2.98 -14.09 -4.89
C HIS A 29 -2.23 -13.96 -6.21
N ARG A 30 -2.94 -14.11 -7.33
CA ARG A 30 -2.42 -13.92 -8.68
C ARG A 30 -3.30 -12.96 -9.45
N GLY A 31 -2.66 -12.10 -10.23
CA GLY A 31 -3.34 -11.17 -11.12
C GLY A 31 -3.41 -9.75 -10.57
N ARG A 32 -4.23 -8.95 -11.24
CA ARG A 32 -4.36 -7.51 -10.96
C ARG A 32 -5.34 -7.28 -9.83
N HIS A 33 -4.91 -6.51 -8.82
CA HIS A 33 -5.79 -6.06 -7.75
C HIS A 33 -6.89 -5.10 -8.27
N PRO A 34 -8.07 -5.08 -7.62
CA PRO A 34 -9.11 -4.11 -7.91
C PRO A 34 -8.62 -2.68 -7.65
N ASN A 35 -9.26 -1.68 -8.26
CA ASN A 35 -8.88 -0.28 -8.04
C ASN A 35 -9.10 0.14 -6.58
N GLU A 36 -10.13 -0.41 -5.95
CA GLU A 36 -10.49 -0.19 -4.55
C GLU A 36 -9.34 -0.58 -3.60
N TYR A 37 -8.61 -1.65 -3.91
CA TYR A 37 -7.41 -2.02 -3.16
C TYR A 37 -6.32 -0.95 -3.30
N HIS A 38 -6.09 -0.45 -4.51
CA HIS A 38 -5.10 0.60 -4.73
C HIS A 38 -5.49 1.94 -4.07
N GLU A 39 -6.79 2.26 -4.01
CA GLU A 39 -7.31 3.42 -3.28
C GLU A 39 -7.06 3.28 -1.78
N TYR A 40 -7.37 2.11 -1.21
CA TYR A 40 -7.10 1.78 0.19
C TYR A 40 -5.61 1.91 0.54
N ILE A 41 -4.71 1.34 -0.29
CA ILE A 41 -3.26 1.47 -0.07
C ILE A 41 -2.81 2.93 -0.16
N LEU A 42 -3.33 3.69 -1.11
CA LEU A 42 -2.98 5.11 -1.27
C LEU A 42 -3.43 5.94 -0.06
N GLU A 43 -4.62 5.68 0.47
CA GLU A 43 -5.14 6.32 1.67
C GLU A 43 -4.24 6.03 2.87
N LYS A 44 -3.88 4.75 3.09
CA LYS A 44 -3.01 4.33 4.20
C LYS A 44 -1.61 4.93 4.06
N MET A 45 -1.00 4.88 2.87
CA MET A 45 0.30 5.51 2.60
C MET A 45 0.26 7.03 2.88
N SER A 46 -0.82 7.71 2.50
CA SER A 46 -0.98 9.15 2.76
C SER A 46 -1.08 9.48 4.25
N LYS A 47 -1.76 8.62 5.03
CA LYS A 47 -1.81 8.73 6.50
C LYS A 47 -0.43 8.52 7.13
N ILE A 48 0.31 7.50 6.69
CA ILE A 48 1.69 7.26 7.15
C ILE A 48 2.58 8.44 6.79
N ASP A 49 2.49 8.97 5.57
CA ASP A 49 3.26 10.12 5.12
C ASP A 49 3.05 11.36 6.01
N LYS A 50 1.79 11.63 6.37
CA LYS A 50 1.43 12.76 7.25
C LYS A 50 2.06 12.66 8.64
N ILE A 51 2.20 11.44 9.18
CA ILE A 51 2.76 11.18 10.50
C ILE A 51 4.30 11.19 10.47
N THR A 52 4.89 10.61 9.43
CA THR A 52 6.33 10.35 9.35
C THR A 52 7.11 11.50 8.71
N ARG A 53 6.47 12.35 7.91
CA ARG A 53 6.99 13.64 7.43
C ARG A 53 8.38 13.54 6.77
N GLY A 54 8.62 12.52 5.96
CA GLY A 54 9.90 12.31 5.27
C GLY A 54 10.91 11.43 6.04
N ASP A 55 10.61 11.01 7.27
CA ASP A 55 11.44 10.05 8.01
C ASP A 55 11.28 8.63 7.44
N LYS A 56 12.26 8.19 6.65
CA LYS A 56 12.28 6.88 5.97
C LYS A 56 12.11 5.71 6.93
N ASN A 57 12.80 5.74 8.06
CA ASN A 57 12.78 4.62 9.00
C ASN A 57 11.42 4.50 9.68
N LYS A 58 10.79 5.62 10.05
CA LYS A 58 9.42 5.61 10.57
C LYS A 58 8.40 5.20 9.51
N PHE A 59 8.56 5.67 8.28
CA PHE A 59 7.68 5.26 7.16
C PHE A 59 7.71 3.75 6.97
N LEU A 60 8.90 3.16 6.86
CA LEU A 60 9.07 1.71 6.71
C LEU A 60 8.45 0.95 7.88
N LYS A 61 8.64 1.42 9.12
CA LYS A 61 8.06 0.79 10.32
C LYS A 61 6.52 0.79 10.29
N GLU A 62 5.89 1.89 9.91
CA GLU A 62 4.43 1.96 9.81
C GLU A 62 3.89 1.21 8.57
N PHE A 63 4.64 1.21 7.47
CA PHE A 63 4.27 0.47 6.27
C PHE A 63 4.36 -1.05 6.47
N GLU A 64 5.29 -1.53 7.29
CA GLU A 64 5.34 -2.95 7.68
C GLU A 64 4.05 -3.37 8.39
N LYS A 65 3.52 -2.55 9.30
CA LYS A 65 2.23 -2.82 9.94
C LYS A 65 1.08 -2.88 8.93
N LEU A 66 1.11 -2.02 7.92
CA LEU A 66 0.13 -2.08 6.82
C LEU A 66 0.25 -3.39 6.05
N LYS A 67 1.47 -3.86 5.74
CA LYS A 67 1.66 -5.17 5.10
C LYS A 67 1.10 -6.31 5.96
N GLU A 68 1.30 -6.28 7.27
CA GLU A 68 0.69 -7.25 8.18
C GLU A 68 -0.84 -7.16 8.20
N GLU A 69 -1.44 -5.96 8.18
CA GLU A 69 -2.89 -5.75 8.04
C GLU A 69 -3.42 -6.43 6.76
N VAL A 70 -2.73 -6.26 5.63
CA VAL A 70 -3.09 -6.89 4.35
C VAL A 70 -2.90 -8.42 4.40
N LYS A 71 -1.81 -8.91 4.99
CA LYS A 71 -1.54 -10.36 5.14
C LYS A 71 -2.63 -11.04 5.96
N ASN A 72 -3.05 -10.41 7.06
CA ASN A 72 -4.06 -10.93 7.97
C ASN A 72 -5.48 -10.83 7.41
N ASN A 73 -5.70 -10.04 6.35
CA ASN A 73 -6.97 -9.92 5.66
C ASN A 73 -6.78 -10.02 4.14
N PRO A 74 -6.43 -11.22 3.60
CA PRO A 74 -6.14 -11.38 2.18
C PRO A 74 -7.36 -11.14 1.27
N ALA A 75 -8.58 -11.19 1.82
CA ALA A 75 -9.80 -10.94 1.09
C ALA A 75 -9.82 -9.55 0.43
N ILE A 76 -9.16 -8.54 1.02
CA ILE A 76 -9.07 -7.19 0.44
C ILE A 76 -8.37 -7.14 -0.91
N LEU A 77 -7.63 -8.19 -1.28
CA LEU A 77 -6.99 -8.28 -2.60
C LEU A 77 -7.99 -8.61 -3.72
N HIS A 78 -9.21 -9.02 -3.36
CA HIS A 78 -10.23 -9.51 -4.27
C HIS A 78 -11.37 -8.50 -4.41
N LYS A 79 -11.92 -8.38 -5.62
CA LYS A 79 -13.02 -7.44 -5.92
C LYS A 79 -14.26 -7.72 -5.07
N ASP A 80 -14.55 -8.98 -4.76
CA ASP A 80 -15.77 -9.38 -4.05
C ASP A 80 -15.84 -8.82 -2.63
N TYR A 81 -14.69 -8.67 -1.95
CA TYR A 81 -14.60 -8.01 -0.64
C TYR A 81 -15.20 -6.59 -0.63
N TYR A 82 -15.14 -5.88 -1.76
CA TYR A 82 -15.65 -4.52 -1.90
C TYR A 82 -17.09 -4.45 -2.41
N LYS A 83 -17.61 -5.52 -3.03
CA LYS A 83 -19.00 -5.56 -3.50
C LYS A 83 -19.99 -5.67 -2.33
N GLU A 84 -19.63 -6.45 -1.31
CA GLU A 84 -20.47 -6.71 -0.13
C GLU A 84 -20.56 -5.52 0.85
N ARG A 85 -19.84 -4.42 0.57
CA ARG A 85 -19.74 -3.23 1.43
C ARG A 85 -20.31 -1.96 0.79
N LYS A 86 -20.99 -2.10 -0.35
CA LYS A 86 -21.75 -1.03 -1.01
C LYS A 86 -23.23 -1.25 -0.78
#